data_AF-A0A951A264-F1
#
_entry.id   AF-A0A951A264-F1
#
_cell.length_a   1.000
_cell.length_b   1.000
_cell.length_c   1.000
_cell.angle_alpha   90.00
_cell.angle_beta   90.00
_cell.angle_gamma   90.00
#
_symmetry.space_group_name_H-M   'P 1'
#
loop_
_entity.id
_entity.type
_entity.pdbx_description
1 polymer ?
#
loop_
_entity_poly.entity_id
_entity_poly.type
_entity_poly.pdbx_seq_one_letter_code
_entity_poly.pdbx_strand_id
1 'polypeptide(L)'
;NSLDHAGPLAWTVEDCALLLQVMAGHDASDPASVKVAIPNFRDALGGSIKGTRIGFVRHFHEADYPVDEAAKKALEEAEKVFRELGAELRDVELPPLQDWTACGMLIMLSEVYAVHEEWLKSTPEDYGEIFRDRVLMGAFLSAADYVHAQRKRRELCAALARVFEEVDLLLCAITPGGAPPIGEVTKMSSFERPSFSFPFNVTGAPALALRAGFNEAGLPLGVQIAGPPFADTQVLRAGHHYERATNWSRKRPPLDGAA
;
A
#
# COMPACT_ATOMS: atom_id res chain seq x y z
N ASN A 1 10.34 11.47 -10.22
CA ASN A 1 9.21 10.61 -9.80
C ASN A 1 8.95 10.87 -8.32
N SER A 2 7.71 11.11 -7.92
CA SER A 2 7.33 11.62 -6.59
C SER A 2 6.49 10.66 -5.75
N LEU A 3 6.18 9.47 -6.30
CA LEU A 3 5.39 8.42 -5.66
C LEU A 3 6.15 7.10 -5.49
N ASP A 4 7.25 6.91 -6.22
CA ASP A 4 8.04 5.67 -6.22
C ASP A 4 8.85 5.51 -4.93
N HIS A 5 8.79 4.32 -4.35
CA HIS A 5 9.62 3.90 -3.23
C HIS A 5 10.02 2.44 -3.42
N ALA A 6 11.28 2.10 -3.13
CA ALA A 6 11.73 0.71 -3.11
C ALA A 6 11.41 0.08 -1.74
N GLY A 7 10.59 -0.96 -1.73
CA GLY A 7 10.23 -1.72 -0.53
C GLY A 7 10.61 -3.20 -0.65
N PRO A 8 10.96 -3.87 0.45
CA PRO A 8 11.25 -5.30 0.43
C PRO A 8 9.97 -6.14 0.29
N LEU A 9 10.07 -7.24 -0.45
CA LEU A 9 9.07 -8.30 -0.46
C LEU A 9 9.74 -9.57 0.04
N ALA A 10 9.25 -10.11 1.15
CA ALA A 10 9.76 -11.34 1.73
C ALA A 10 8.63 -12.20 2.29
N TRP A 11 8.98 -13.41 2.75
CA TRP A 11 7.98 -14.32 3.29
C TRP A 11 7.52 -13.93 4.68
N THR A 12 8.42 -13.43 5.52
CA THR A 12 8.11 -13.02 6.88
C THR A 12 8.33 -11.53 7.08
N VAL A 13 7.67 -10.98 8.10
CA VAL A 13 7.90 -9.58 8.49
C VAL A 13 9.33 -9.38 9.02
N GLU A 14 9.91 -10.41 9.66
CA GLU A 14 11.32 -10.37 10.09
C GLU A 14 12.27 -10.29 8.89
N ASP A 15 12.04 -11.07 7.83
CA ASP A 15 12.84 -11.00 6.61
C ASP A 15 12.71 -9.63 5.94
N CYS A 16 11.51 -9.05 5.89
CA CYS A 16 11.31 -7.68 5.40
C CYS A 16 12.11 -6.67 6.22
N ALA A 17 12.13 -6.79 7.55
CA ALA A 17 12.90 -5.91 8.42
C ALA A 17 14.41 -6.04 8.19
N LEU A 18 14.92 -7.27 8.00
CA LEU A 18 16.32 -7.52 7.67
C LEU A 18 16.73 -6.95 6.31
N LEU A 19 15.88 -7.09 5.30
CA LEU A 19 16.11 -6.49 3.98
C LEU A 19 16.08 -4.96 4.05
N LEU A 20 15.07 -4.40 4.73
CA LEU A 20 14.95 -2.94 4.92
C LEU A 20 16.16 -2.37 5.66
N GLN A 21 16.74 -3.10 6.61
CA GLN A 21 17.95 -2.70 7.32
C GLN A 21 19.14 -2.43 6.39
N VAL A 22 19.23 -3.15 5.27
CA VAL A 22 20.28 -2.99 4.27
C VAL A 22 19.90 -1.94 3.21
N MET A 23 18.62 -1.88 2.83
CA MET A 23 18.12 -0.99 1.79
C MET A 23 17.98 0.47 2.24
N ALA A 24 17.60 0.69 3.50
CA ALA A 24 17.30 2.02 4.01
C ALA A 24 18.58 2.80 4.33
N GLY A 25 18.64 4.03 3.85
CA GLY A 25 19.78 4.91 4.05
C GLY A 25 19.63 6.19 3.23
N HIS A 26 20.35 7.22 3.65
CA HIS A 26 20.44 8.44 2.86
C HIS A 26 21.45 8.26 1.72
N ASP A 27 21.00 8.48 0.49
CA ASP A 27 21.84 8.56 -0.69
C ASP A 27 22.01 10.03 -1.11
N ALA A 28 23.24 10.53 -1.06
CA ALA A 28 23.53 11.92 -1.43
C ALA A 28 23.36 12.21 -2.93
N SER A 29 23.31 11.18 -3.77
CA SER A 29 23.05 11.31 -5.21
C SER A 29 21.56 11.36 -5.55
N ASP A 30 20.68 10.99 -4.62
CA ASP A 30 19.23 11.09 -4.78
C ASP A 30 18.69 12.35 -4.06
N PRO A 31 18.26 13.39 -4.80
CA PRO A 31 17.73 14.61 -4.21
C PRO A 31 16.42 14.42 -3.44
N ALA A 32 15.71 13.29 -3.62
CA ALA A 32 14.53 12.94 -2.86
C ALA A 32 14.86 12.16 -1.57
N SER A 33 16.11 11.70 -1.40
CA SER A 33 16.53 10.94 -0.24
C SER A 33 16.57 11.82 1.02
N VAL A 34 15.87 11.38 2.07
CA VAL A 34 15.79 12.15 3.31
C VAL A 34 16.87 11.71 4.30
N LYS A 35 17.66 12.66 4.78
CA LYS A 35 18.71 12.41 5.79
C LYS A 35 18.11 12.22 7.19
N VAL A 36 17.67 11.01 7.48
CA VAL A 36 17.17 10.59 8.80
C VAL A 36 18.04 9.48 9.39
N ALA A 37 17.99 9.33 10.71
CA ALA A 37 18.63 8.20 11.39
C ALA A 37 17.89 6.91 11.04
N ILE A 38 18.61 5.88 10.62
CA ILE A 38 18.02 4.57 10.34
C ILE A 38 17.95 3.78 11.65
N PRO A 39 16.74 3.42 12.12
CA PRO A 39 16.60 2.61 13.32
C PRO A 39 17.07 1.17 13.07
N ASN A 40 17.30 0.41 14.14
CA ASN A 40 17.45 -1.04 14.02
C ASN A 40 16.07 -1.68 13.83
N PHE A 41 15.71 -2.04 12.59
CA PHE A 41 14.39 -2.57 12.27
C PHE A 41 14.15 -3.95 12.90
N ARG A 42 15.19 -4.79 13.04
CA ARG A 42 15.05 -6.11 13.65
C ARG A 42 14.75 -6.00 15.14
N ASP A 43 15.50 -5.18 15.86
CA ASP A 43 15.30 -4.97 17.29
C ASP A 43 13.92 -4.36 17.56
N ALA A 44 13.42 -3.54 16.63
CA ALA A 44 12.11 -2.93 16.72
C ALA A 44 10.94 -3.93 16.65
N LEU A 45 11.15 -5.16 16.13
CA LEU A 45 10.12 -6.20 16.07
C LEU A 45 9.72 -6.75 17.44
N GLY A 46 10.62 -6.63 18.44
CA GLY A 46 10.36 -7.06 19.80
C GLY A 46 9.39 -6.15 20.56
N GLY A 47 9.07 -6.57 21.79
CA GLY A 47 8.23 -5.80 22.71
C GLY A 47 6.76 -6.24 22.68
N SER A 48 5.86 -5.27 22.77
CA SER A 48 4.41 -5.48 22.76
C SER A 48 3.75 -4.37 21.97
N ILE A 49 2.57 -4.66 21.39
CA ILE A 49 1.69 -3.66 20.76
C ILE A 49 0.52 -3.26 21.68
N LYS A 50 0.53 -3.68 22.95
CA LYS A 50 -0.51 -3.34 23.91
C LYS A 50 -0.65 -1.82 24.04
N GLY A 51 -1.86 -1.31 23.91
CA GLY A 51 -2.18 0.12 23.95
C GLY A 51 -1.89 0.89 22.65
N THR A 52 -1.42 0.22 21.59
CA THR A 52 -1.27 0.86 20.27
C THR A 52 -2.65 1.23 19.75
N ARG A 53 -2.88 2.49 19.40
CA ARG A 53 -4.14 2.95 18.83
C ARG A 53 -4.13 2.69 17.34
N ILE A 54 -5.02 1.85 16.84
CA ILE A 54 -5.11 1.52 15.42
C ILE A 54 -6.45 2.02 14.89
N GLY A 55 -6.41 2.91 13.90
CA GLY A 55 -7.59 3.39 13.18
C GLY A 55 -7.98 2.41 12.09
N PHE A 56 -9.19 1.85 12.16
CA PHE A 56 -9.73 1.00 11.10
C PHE A 56 -10.48 1.87 10.09
N VAL A 57 -9.94 1.96 8.87
CA VAL A 57 -10.56 2.67 7.74
C VAL A 57 -11.61 1.76 7.07
N ARG A 58 -12.76 1.55 7.71
CA ARG A 58 -13.77 0.61 7.19
C ARG A 58 -14.43 1.07 5.90
N HIS A 59 -14.78 2.35 5.80
CA HIS A 59 -15.51 2.87 4.64
C HIS A 59 -14.79 2.60 3.31
N PHE A 60 -13.45 2.48 3.29
CA PHE A 60 -12.70 2.07 2.09
C PHE A 60 -13.23 0.78 1.46
N HIS A 61 -13.51 -0.24 2.27
CA HIS A 61 -13.87 -1.58 1.81
C HIS A 61 -15.36 -1.92 2.00
N GLU A 62 -16.12 -1.06 2.69
CA GLU A 62 -17.56 -1.22 2.88
C GLU A 62 -18.39 -0.27 2.01
N ALA A 63 -17.87 0.93 1.71
CA ALA A 63 -18.60 1.99 1.01
C ALA A 63 -17.91 2.42 -0.30
N ASP A 64 -16.64 2.81 -0.24
CA ASP A 64 -15.93 3.37 -1.40
C ASP A 64 -15.71 2.35 -2.50
N TYR A 65 -15.27 1.14 -2.12
CA TYR A 65 -15.14 0.00 -3.00
C TYR A 65 -15.39 -1.30 -2.24
N PRO A 66 -16.66 -1.77 -2.20
CA PRO A 66 -17.03 -3.00 -1.52
C PRO A 66 -16.17 -4.18 -1.95
N VAL A 67 -15.57 -4.84 -0.97
CA VAL A 67 -14.73 -6.03 -1.17
C VAL A 67 -15.58 -7.30 -1.07
N ASP A 68 -15.03 -8.42 -1.52
CA ASP A 68 -15.71 -9.71 -1.37
C ASP A 68 -15.88 -10.10 0.11
N GLU A 69 -16.85 -10.98 0.37
CA GLU A 69 -17.18 -11.42 1.74
C GLU A 69 -15.99 -12.09 2.45
N ALA A 70 -15.09 -12.74 1.70
CA ALA A 70 -13.93 -13.40 2.29
C ALA A 70 -12.88 -12.38 2.74
N ALA A 71 -12.64 -11.33 1.95
CA ALA A 71 -11.78 -10.20 2.28
C ALA A 71 -12.34 -9.40 3.45
N LYS A 72 -13.66 -9.16 3.49
CA LYS A 72 -14.32 -8.52 4.63
C LYS A 72 -14.09 -9.31 5.93
N LYS A 73 -14.35 -10.62 5.91
CA LYS A 73 -14.09 -11.50 7.06
C LYS A 73 -12.61 -11.52 7.47
N ALA A 74 -11.69 -11.49 6.50
CA ALA A 74 -10.26 -11.44 6.78
C ALA A 74 -9.86 -10.15 7.50
N LEU A 75 -10.46 -9.02 7.13
CA LEU A 75 -10.28 -7.72 7.81
C LEU A 75 -10.85 -7.72 9.23
N GLU A 76 -12.05 -8.27 9.42
CA GLU A 76 -12.69 -8.42 10.74
C GLU A 76 -11.89 -9.34 11.67
N GLU A 77 -11.39 -10.48 11.17
CA GLU A 77 -10.51 -11.36 11.95
C GLU A 77 -9.17 -10.68 12.23
N ALA A 78 -8.64 -9.87 11.30
CA ALA A 78 -7.44 -9.10 11.56
C ALA A 78 -7.65 -8.09 12.70
N GLU A 79 -8.76 -7.37 12.71
CA GLU A 79 -9.16 -6.48 13.80
C GLU A 79 -9.19 -7.23 15.14
N LYS A 80 -9.85 -8.38 15.18
CA LYS A 80 -9.96 -9.22 16.39
C LYS A 80 -8.59 -9.64 16.91
N VAL A 81 -7.70 -10.13 16.04
CA VAL A 81 -6.34 -10.52 16.43
C VAL A 81 -5.56 -9.34 17.01
N PHE A 82 -5.65 -8.15 16.41
CA PHE A 82 -5.00 -6.95 16.97
C PHE A 82 -5.57 -6.58 18.36
N ARG A 83 -6.89 -6.69 18.56
CA ARG A 83 -7.52 -6.49 19.88
C ARG A 83 -7.04 -7.51 20.91
N GLU A 84 -6.93 -8.78 20.54
CA GLU A 84 -6.42 -9.86 21.42
C GLU A 84 -4.95 -9.64 21.80
N LEU A 85 -4.15 -9.07 20.90
CA LEU A 85 -2.78 -8.62 21.17
C LEU A 85 -2.70 -7.36 22.03
N GLY A 86 -3.83 -6.77 22.38
CA GLY A 86 -3.97 -5.64 23.29
C GLY A 86 -3.94 -4.27 22.62
N ALA A 87 -4.06 -4.19 21.28
CA ALA A 87 -4.21 -2.92 20.58
C ALA A 87 -5.63 -2.34 20.78
N GLU A 88 -5.73 -1.02 20.71
CA GLU A 88 -6.99 -0.27 20.84
C GLU A 88 -7.47 0.13 19.46
N LEU A 89 -8.51 -0.54 18.95
CA LEU A 89 -9.04 -0.29 17.61
C LEU A 89 -10.30 0.56 17.66
N ARG A 90 -10.35 1.56 16.79
CA ARG A 90 -11.54 2.40 16.52
C ARG A 90 -11.65 2.72 15.05
N ASP A 91 -12.87 2.96 14.60
CA ASP A 91 -13.09 3.35 13.21
C ASP A 91 -12.65 4.80 13.00
N VAL A 92 -12.04 5.07 11.83
CA VAL A 92 -11.59 6.41 11.44
C VAL A 92 -11.96 6.70 10.00
N GLU A 93 -12.18 7.98 9.72
CA GLU A 93 -12.58 8.47 8.41
C GLU A 93 -11.39 9.15 7.72
N LEU A 94 -11.23 8.85 6.43
CA LEU A 94 -10.27 9.45 5.52
C LEU A 94 -11.04 10.01 4.32
N PRO A 95 -10.42 10.88 3.51
CA PRO A 95 -10.98 11.21 2.20
C PRO A 95 -11.27 9.93 1.39
N PRO A 96 -12.32 9.92 0.54
CA PRO A 96 -12.70 8.74 -0.22
C PRO A 96 -11.56 8.20 -1.11
N LEU A 97 -11.50 6.88 -1.30
CA LEU A 97 -10.48 6.22 -2.14
C LEU A 97 -10.39 6.80 -3.56
N GLN A 98 -11.49 7.31 -4.11
CA GLN A 98 -11.57 7.94 -5.43
C GLN A 98 -10.72 9.22 -5.49
N ASP A 99 -10.69 10.03 -4.43
CA ASP A 99 -9.88 11.24 -4.37
C ASP A 99 -8.39 10.91 -4.35
N TRP A 100 -8.00 9.88 -3.58
CA TRP A 100 -6.63 9.38 -3.55
C TRP A 100 -6.20 8.82 -4.90
N THR A 101 -7.08 8.04 -5.55
CA THR A 101 -6.82 7.43 -6.84
C THR A 101 -6.71 8.47 -7.94
N ALA A 102 -7.63 9.43 -8.01
CA ALA A 102 -7.59 10.49 -9.01
C ALA A 102 -6.32 11.34 -8.87
N CYS A 103 -5.98 11.73 -7.64
CA CYS A 103 -4.76 12.48 -7.34
C CYS A 103 -3.50 11.68 -7.73
N GLY A 104 -3.39 10.44 -7.26
CA GLY A 104 -2.26 9.57 -7.53
C GLY A 104 -2.08 9.23 -9.00
N MET A 105 -3.17 8.94 -9.72
CA MET A 105 -3.14 8.65 -11.16
C MET A 105 -2.70 9.87 -11.98
N LEU A 106 -3.21 11.07 -11.69
CA LEU A 106 -2.81 12.28 -12.41
C LEU A 106 -1.32 12.57 -12.23
N ILE A 107 -0.81 12.46 -11.00
CA ILE A 107 0.61 12.64 -10.70
C ILE A 107 1.43 11.56 -11.42
N MET A 108 1.06 10.28 -11.24
CA MET A 108 1.78 9.15 -11.81
C MET A 108 1.84 9.21 -13.34
N LEU A 109 0.72 9.43 -14.02
CA LEU A 109 0.66 9.47 -15.49
C LEU A 109 1.44 10.66 -16.06
N SER A 110 1.36 11.83 -15.40
CA SER A 110 2.15 13.00 -15.82
C SER A 110 3.64 12.71 -15.72
N GLU A 111 4.09 12.13 -14.60
CA GLU A 111 5.51 11.91 -14.35
C GLU A 111 6.09 10.74 -15.15
N VAL A 112 5.36 9.62 -15.28
CA VAL A 112 5.81 8.48 -16.08
C VAL A 112 5.83 8.82 -17.57
N TYR A 113 4.85 9.57 -18.09
CA TYR A 113 4.90 10.04 -19.47
C TYR A 113 6.10 10.97 -19.68
N ALA A 114 6.35 11.93 -18.79
CA ALA A 114 7.48 12.84 -18.90
C ALA A 114 8.84 12.11 -18.94
N VAL A 115 8.98 11.00 -18.20
CA VAL A 115 10.18 10.15 -18.26
C VAL A 115 10.28 9.40 -19.59
N HIS A 116 9.17 8.87 -20.09
CA HIS A 116 9.15 7.98 -21.26
C HIS A 116 8.84 8.69 -22.59
N GLU A 117 8.66 10.02 -22.59
CA GLU A 117 8.11 10.80 -23.70
C GLU A 117 8.87 10.58 -25.01
N GLU A 118 10.19 10.63 -24.98
CA GLU A 118 11.02 10.49 -26.17
C GLU A 118 10.80 9.13 -26.84
N TRP A 119 10.94 8.03 -26.08
CA TRP A 119 10.77 6.68 -26.59
C TRP A 119 9.34 6.38 -27.04
N LEU A 120 8.33 6.92 -26.34
CA LEU A 120 6.93 6.77 -26.75
C LEU A 120 6.62 7.50 -28.06
N LYS A 121 7.40 8.52 -28.42
CA LYS A 121 7.27 9.22 -29.71
C LYS A 121 8.10 8.57 -30.81
N SER A 122 9.31 8.10 -30.50
CA SER A 122 10.25 7.59 -31.50
C SER A 122 10.08 6.11 -31.82
N THR A 123 9.82 5.30 -30.79
CA THR A 123 9.79 3.83 -30.87
C THR A 123 8.67 3.23 -30.00
N PRO A 124 7.40 3.68 -30.15
CA PRO A 124 6.28 3.20 -29.35
C PRO A 124 6.04 1.68 -29.45
N GLU A 125 6.44 1.05 -30.55
CA GLU A 125 6.32 -0.39 -30.82
C GLU A 125 7.21 -1.26 -29.92
N ASP A 126 8.25 -0.70 -29.32
CA ASP A 126 9.12 -1.42 -28.37
C ASP A 126 8.44 -1.62 -27.00
N TYR A 127 7.39 -0.85 -26.72
CA TYR A 127 6.60 -1.00 -25.49
C TYR A 127 5.48 -2.02 -25.65
N GLY A 128 5.28 -2.81 -24.59
CA GLY A 128 4.09 -3.63 -24.46
C GLY A 128 2.81 -2.78 -24.53
N GLU A 129 1.81 -3.28 -25.26
CA GLU A 129 0.57 -2.56 -25.59
C GLU A 129 -0.14 -1.95 -24.37
N ILE A 130 -0.19 -2.68 -23.24
CA ILE A 130 -0.85 -2.22 -22.02
C ILE A 130 -0.12 -1.00 -21.44
N PHE A 131 1.21 -1.04 -21.33
CA PHE A 131 1.99 0.06 -20.77
C PHE A 131 1.91 1.28 -21.70
N ARG A 132 2.18 1.07 -23.00
CA ARG A 132 2.17 2.12 -24.02
C ARG A 132 0.87 2.92 -23.97
N ASP A 133 -0.27 2.25 -24.06
CA ASP A 133 -1.55 2.94 -24.19
C ASP A 133 -1.97 3.65 -22.90
N ARG A 134 -1.64 3.09 -21.73
CA ARG A 134 -1.91 3.76 -20.45
C ARG A 134 -1.04 5.00 -20.26
N VAL A 135 0.25 4.91 -20.56
CA VAL A 135 1.19 6.02 -20.36
C VAL A 135 1.00 7.13 -21.39
N LEU A 136 0.63 6.80 -22.63
CA LEU A 136 0.31 7.81 -23.66
C LEU A 136 -0.82 8.75 -23.24
N MET A 137 -1.72 8.34 -22.34
CA MET A 137 -2.73 9.24 -21.78
C MET A 137 -2.11 10.43 -21.04
N GLY A 138 -0.92 10.27 -20.45
CA GLY A 138 -0.17 11.34 -19.79
C GLY A 138 0.20 12.49 -20.73
N ALA A 139 0.29 12.24 -22.05
CA ALA A 139 0.55 13.27 -23.06
C ALA A 139 -0.56 14.35 -23.14
N PHE A 140 -1.76 14.03 -22.66
CA PHE A 140 -2.93 14.91 -22.70
C PHE A 140 -3.16 15.67 -21.39
N LEU A 141 -2.37 15.39 -20.34
CA LEU A 141 -2.45 16.09 -19.06
C LEU A 141 -1.72 17.42 -19.15
N SER A 142 -2.41 18.50 -18.76
CA SER A 142 -1.82 19.83 -18.77
C SER A 142 -0.97 20.10 -17.53
N ALA A 143 -0.10 21.11 -17.60
CA ALA A 143 0.60 21.61 -16.42
C ALA A 143 -0.37 22.08 -15.32
N ALA A 144 -1.55 22.60 -15.69
CA ALA A 144 -2.57 22.99 -14.73
C ALA A 144 -3.12 21.77 -13.98
N ASP A 145 -3.40 20.67 -14.68
CA ASP A 145 -3.88 19.42 -14.08
C ASP A 145 -2.88 18.89 -13.05
N TYR A 146 -1.59 18.89 -13.40
CA TYR A 146 -0.53 18.49 -12.47
C TYR A 146 -0.45 19.42 -11.24
N VAL A 147 -0.53 20.74 -11.42
CA VAL A 147 -0.54 21.69 -10.31
C VAL A 147 -1.78 21.51 -9.41
N HIS A 148 -2.95 21.24 -9.99
CA HIS A 148 -4.16 20.93 -9.23
C HIS A 148 -4.01 19.63 -8.46
N ALA A 149 -3.45 18.58 -9.06
CA ALA A 149 -3.17 17.32 -8.37
C ALA A 149 -2.20 17.50 -7.20
N GLN A 150 -1.14 18.30 -7.36
CA GLN A 150 -0.19 18.61 -6.27
C GLN A 150 -0.84 19.41 -5.13
N ARG A 151 -1.80 20.30 -5.43
CA ARG A 151 -2.59 20.99 -4.40
C ARG A 151 -3.51 20.01 -3.66
N LYS A 152 -4.21 19.14 -4.39
CA LYS A 152 -5.05 18.08 -3.80
C LYS A 152 -4.22 17.13 -2.94
N ARG A 153 -3.01 16.73 -3.38
CA ARG A 153 -2.05 15.95 -2.59
C ARG A 153 -1.77 16.59 -1.25
N ARG A 154 -1.58 17.92 -1.19
CA ARG A 154 -1.36 18.64 0.08
C ARG A 154 -2.56 18.56 1.02
N GLU A 155 -3.78 18.73 0.50
CA GLU A 155 -5.02 18.61 1.28
C GLU A 155 -5.18 17.20 1.84
N LEU A 156 -4.93 16.19 1.00
CA LEU A 156 -5.00 14.78 1.33
C LEU A 156 -3.94 14.39 2.39
N CYS A 157 -2.69 14.84 2.23
CA CYS A 157 -1.65 14.65 3.23
C CYS A 157 -2.03 15.27 4.58
N ALA A 158 -2.60 16.48 4.57
CA ALA A 158 -3.06 17.13 5.79
C ALA A 158 -4.23 16.38 6.44
N ALA A 159 -5.13 15.78 5.65
CA ALA A 159 -6.21 14.95 6.19
C ALA A 159 -5.69 13.67 6.86
N LEU A 160 -4.75 12.96 6.22
CA LEU A 160 -4.12 11.79 6.82
C LEU A 160 -3.35 12.14 8.10
N ALA A 161 -2.61 13.26 8.09
CA ALA A 161 -1.86 13.73 9.27
C ALA A 161 -2.77 13.99 10.48
N ARG A 162 -3.95 14.59 10.28
CA ARG A 162 -4.93 14.81 11.36
C ARG A 162 -5.41 13.49 11.97
N VAL A 163 -5.63 12.45 11.16
CA VAL A 163 -6.00 11.14 11.67
C VAL A 163 -4.88 10.52 12.50
N PHE A 164 -3.61 10.73 12.13
CA PHE A 164 -2.47 10.26 12.94
C PHE A 164 -2.23 11.05 14.23
N GLU A 165 -2.88 12.19 14.47
CA GLU A 165 -2.93 12.80 15.81
C GLU A 165 -3.74 11.94 16.78
N GLU A 166 -4.65 11.16 16.22
CA GLU A 166 -5.70 10.42 16.89
C GLU A 166 -5.37 8.93 17.06
N VAL A 167 -4.63 8.35 16.11
CA VAL A 167 -4.21 6.95 16.11
C VAL A 167 -2.74 6.82 15.73
N ASP A 168 -2.11 5.72 16.15
CA ASP A 168 -0.68 5.48 15.87
C ASP A 168 -0.47 4.76 14.54
N LEU A 169 -1.43 3.92 14.14
CA LEU A 169 -1.41 3.14 12.89
C LEU A 169 -2.80 3.09 12.27
N LEU A 170 -2.86 2.71 10.99
CA LEU A 170 -4.10 2.43 10.26
C LEU A 170 -4.16 0.96 9.87
N LEU A 171 -5.36 0.39 9.89
CA LEU A 171 -5.72 -0.90 9.30
C LEU A 171 -6.73 -0.66 8.16
N CYS A 172 -6.45 -1.21 6.98
CA CYS A 172 -7.34 -1.12 5.84
C CYS A 172 -7.19 -2.31 4.87
N ALA A 173 -8.09 -2.42 3.91
CA ALA A 173 -7.96 -3.35 2.79
C ALA A 173 -6.71 -3.05 1.95
N ILE A 174 -6.17 -4.07 1.28
CA ILE A 174 -5.13 -3.91 0.25
C ILE A 174 -5.56 -4.48 -1.10
N THR A 175 -6.43 -5.48 -1.08
CA THR A 175 -6.99 -6.14 -2.26
C THR A 175 -8.48 -6.38 -2.03
N PRO A 176 -9.31 -6.33 -3.09
CA PRO A 176 -10.75 -6.53 -2.94
C PRO A 176 -11.17 -7.98 -2.74
N GLY A 177 -10.23 -8.92 -2.81
CA GLY A 177 -10.51 -10.34 -2.78
C GLY A 177 -9.27 -11.17 -3.13
N GLY A 178 -9.50 -12.43 -3.47
CA GLY A 178 -8.47 -13.31 -4.02
C GLY A 178 -7.96 -12.83 -5.39
N ALA A 179 -6.85 -13.42 -5.84
CA ALA A 179 -6.29 -13.08 -7.15
C ALA A 179 -7.30 -13.39 -8.29
N PRO A 180 -7.55 -12.44 -9.21
CA PRO A 180 -8.43 -12.69 -10.35
C PRO A 180 -7.76 -13.64 -11.37
N PRO A 181 -8.54 -14.37 -12.17
CA PRO A 181 -8.01 -15.13 -13.30
C PRO A 181 -7.30 -14.21 -14.31
N ILE A 182 -6.21 -14.70 -14.92
CA ILE A 182 -5.38 -13.93 -15.86
C ILE A 182 -6.21 -13.34 -17.02
N GLY A 183 -7.18 -14.10 -17.54
CA GLY A 183 -8.01 -13.69 -18.68
C GLY A 183 -9.10 -12.67 -18.34
N GLU A 184 -9.37 -12.41 -17.06
CA GLU A 184 -10.43 -11.48 -16.62
C GLU A 184 -9.90 -10.08 -16.30
N VAL A 185 -8.58 -9.90 -16.29
CA VAL A 185 -7.96 -8.59 -16.04
C VAL A 185 -7.95 -7.78 -17.33
N THR A 186 -8.78 -6.74 -17.39
CA THR A 186 -8.85 -5.85 -18.55
C THR A 186 -7.59 -5.00 -18.68
N LYS A 187 -7.31 -4.56 -19.92
CA LYS A 187 -6.23 -3.61 -20.22
C LYS A 187 -6.37 -2.29 -19.46
N MET A 188 -7.58 -1.88 -19.07
CA MET A 188 -7.82 -0.62 -18.34
C MET A 188 -8.20 -0.83 -16.87
N SER A 189 -8.04 -2.05 -16.34
CA SER A 189 -8.41 -2.43 -14.96
C SER A 189 -7.87 -1.51 -13.87
N SER A 190 -6.71 -0.88 -14.05
CA SER A 190 -6.16 0.09 -13.09
C SER A 190 -6.95 1.40 -13.02
N PHE A 191 -7.79 1.71 -14.01
CA PHE A 191 -8.65 2.90 -14.07
C PHE A 191 -10.10 2.60 -13.71
N GLU A 192 -10.49 1.33 -13.71
CA GLU A 192 -11.87 0.90 -13.49
C GLU A 192 -12.26 0.85 -12.00
N ARG A 193 -11.27 0.81 -11.11
CA ARG A 193 -11.47 0.72 -9.65
C ARG A 193 -10.47 1.59 -8.92
N PRO A 194 -10.84 2.14 -7.75
CA PRO A 194 -9.89 2.85 -6.91
C PRO A 194 -8.80 1.90 -6.37
N SER A 195 -7.63 2.45 -6.08
CA SER A 195 -6.55 1.71 -5.43
C SER A 195 -6.57 1.92 -3.92
N PHE A 196 -6.52 0.82 -3.17
CA PHE A 196 -6.30 0.84 -1.73
C PHE A 196 -4.88 1.30 -1.34
N SER A 197 -3.90 1.25 -2.26
CA SER A 197 -2.51 1.64 -1.96
C SER A 197 -2.22 3.13 -2.19
N PHE A 198 -3.01 3.80 -3.05
CA PHE A 198 -2.76 5.20 -3.39
C PHE A 198 -2.73 6.15 -2.19
N PRO A 199 -3.52 5.99 -1.12
CA PRO A 199 -3.37 6.80 0.08
C PRO A 199 -1.92 6.88 0.57
N PHE A 200 -1.20 5.76 0.56
CA PHE A 200 0.17 5.66 1.08
C PHE A 200 1.22 6.06 0.05
N ASN A 201 0.98 5.84 -1.25
CA ASN A 201 1.85 6.38 -2.31
C ASN A 201 1.79 7.91 -2.38
N VAL A 202 0.58 8.48 -2.32
CA VAL A 202 0.35 9.93 -2.39
C VAL A 202 0.95 10.64 -1.18
N THR A 203 0.86 10.04 0.01
CA THR A 203 1.40 10.65 1.23
C THR A 203 2.86 10.31 1.53
N GLY A 204 3.41 9.26 0.92
CA GLY A 204 4.72 8.72 1.29
C GLY A 204 4.72 8.03 2.66
N ALA A 205 3.56 7.71 3.21
CA ALA A 205 3.42 7.01 4.48
C ALA A 205 3.86 5.54 4.34
N PRO A 206 4.62 5.00 5.31
CA PRO A 206 5.03 3.59 5.28
C PRO A 206 3.80 2.68 5.45
N ALA A 207 3.72 1.65 4.61
CA ALA A 207 2.65 0.67 4.65
C ALA A 207 3.17 -0.75 4.40
N LEU A 208 2.58 -1.72 5.09
CA LEU A 208 2.94 -3.13 5.04
C LEU A 208 1.69 -3.95 4.71
N ALA A 209 1.76 -4.70 3.60
CA ALA A 209 0.77 -5.70 3.27
C ALA A 209 1.07 -7.00 4.07
N LEU A 210 0.03 -7.54 4.72
CA LEU A 210 0.09 -8.75 5.52
C LEU A 210 -0.91 -9.76 4.97
N ARG A 211 -0.54 -11.04 5.00
CA ARG A 211 -1.49 -12.13 4.70
C ARG A 211 -2.51 -12.23 5.82
N ALA A 212 -3.79 -12.28 5.47
CA ALA A 212 -4.90 -12.26 6.42
C ALA A 212 -5.84 -13.46 6.30
N GLY A 213 -5.47 -14.47 5.52
CA GLY A 213 -6.27 -15.68 5.34
C GLY A 213 -6.26 -16.16 3.90
N PHE A 214 -7.23 -17.00 3.59
CA PHE A 214 -7.46 -17.56 2.26
C PHE A 214 -8.96 -17.59 1.99
N ASN A 215 -9.36 -17.37 0.74
CA ASN A 215 -10.75 -17.57 0.33
C ASN A 215 -11.07 -19.07 0.15
N GLU A 216 -12.32 -19.38 -0.21
CA GLU A 216 -12.80 -20.76 -0.41
C GLU A 216 -12.03 -21.50 -1.51
N ALA A 217 -11.55 -20.77 -2.53
CA ALA A 217 -10.69 -21.31 -3.60
C ALA A 217 -9.22 -21.49 -3.17
N GLY A 218 -8.89 -21.21 -1.91
CA GLY A 218 -7.54 -21.33 -1.37
C GLY A 218 -6.58 -20.22 -1.80
N LEU A 219 -7.08 -19.13 -2.40
CA LEU A 219 -6.28 -17.97 -2.81
C LEU A 219 -5.97 -17.09 -1.60
N PRO A 220 -4.74 -16.56 -1.46
CA PRO A 220 -4.37 -15.69 -0.35
C PRO A 220 -5.20 -14.40 -0.34
N LEU A 221 -5.55 -13.96 0.87
CA LEU A 221 -6.16 -12.65 1.15
C LEU A 221 -5.16 -11.79 1.94
N GLY A 222 -5.30 -10.47 1.84
CA GLY A 222 -4.41 -9.54 2.51
C GLY A 222 -5.12 -8.38 3.21
N VAL A 223 -4.45 -7.85 4.22
CA VAL A 223 -4.74 -6.57 4.86
C VAL A 223 -3.52 -5.67 4.81
N GLN A 224 -3.68 -4.38 5.05
CA GLN A 224 -2.58 -3.43 5.11
C GLN A 224 -2.57 -2.70 6.44
N ILE A 225 -1.38 -2.60 7.02
CA ILE A 225 -1.09 -1.72 8.15
C ILE A 225 -0.22 -0.57 7.66
N ALA A 226 -0.59 0.66 8.01
CA ALA A 226 0.20 1.84 7.66
C ALA A 226 0.44 2.72 8.88
N GLY A 227 1.52 3.52 8.83
CA GLY A 227 1.89 4.44 9.91
C GLY A 227 2.18 5.84 9.40
N PRO A 228 2.41 6.80 10.30
CA PRO A 228 2.84 8.15 9.92
C PRO A 228 4.24 8.12 9.25
N PRO A 229 4.68 9.21 8.62
CA PRO A 229 6.01 9.28 8.01
C PRO A 229 7.12 8.79 8.94
N PHE A 230 8.00 7.92 8.43
CA PHE A 230 9.12 7.28 9.15
C PHE A 230 8.73 6.33 10.30
N ALA A 231 7.46 5.91 10.37
CA ALA A 231 6.97 4.94 11.36
C ALA A 231 7.18 3.46 10.98
N ASP A 232 8.11 3.16 10.08
CA ASP A 232 8.38 1.80 9.58
C ASP A 232 8.56 0.78 10.71
N THR A 233 9.23 1.17 11.80
CA THR A 233 9.40 0.33 12.99
C THR A 233 8.09 -0.05 13.68
N GLN A 234 7.12 0.86 13.76
CA GLN A 234 5.81 0.61 14.37
C GLN A 234 4.97 -0.28 13.46
N VAL A 235 5.00 -0.02 12.15
CA VAL A 235 4.33 -0.82 11.12
C VAL A 235 4.87 -2.26 11.13
N LEU A 236 6.19 -2.43 11.10
CA LEU A 236 6.86 -3.74 11.14
C LEU A 236 6.58 -4.47 12.46
N ARG A 237 6.64 -3.78 13.61
CA ARG A 237 6.28 -4.39 14.90
C ARG A 237 4.86 -4.91 14.90
N ALA A 238 3.88 -4.09 14.51
CA ALA A 238 2.49 -4.50 14.43
C ALA A 238 2.30 -5.70 13.49
N GLY A 239 2.92 -5.64 12.30
CA GLY A 239 2.88 -6.75 11.35
C GLY A 239 3.51 -8.04 11.89
N HIS A 240 4.63 -7.95 12.60
CA HIS A 240 5.30 -9.12 13.18
C HIS A 240 4.48 -9.77 14.29
N HIS A 241 3.88 -8.97 15.19
CA HIS A 241 3.00 -9.50 16.22
C HIS A 241 1.74 -10.13 15.62
N TYR A 242 1.15 -9.52 14.60
CA TYR A 242 0.03 -10.11 13.85
C TYR A 242 0.43 -11.42 13.15
N GLU A 243 1.55 -11.43 12.45
CA GLU A 243 2.08 -12.63 11.76
C GLU A 243 2.34 -13.78 12.74
N ARG A 244 2.78 -13.49 13.97
CA ARG A 244 3.04 -14.51 15.00
C ARG A 244 1.79 -15.01 15.72
N ALA A 245 0.80 -14.14 15.89
CA ALA A 245 -0.50 -14.51 16.44
C ALA A 245 -1.30 -15.35 15.44
N THR A 246 -1.06 -15.13 14.15
CA THR A 246 -1.64 -15.90 13.07
C THR A 246 -0.70 -17.03 12.63
N ASN A 247 -1.21 -17.97 11.84
CA ASN A 247 -0.40 -19.05 11.27
C ASN A 247 -0.41 -19.04 9.74
N TRP A 248 -0.82 -17.92 9.13
CA TRP A 248 -0.92 -17.79 7.66
C TRP A 248 0.42 -18.03 6.96
N SER A 249 1.51 -17.61 7.58
CA SER A 249 2.87 -17.77 7.07
C SER A 249 3.37 -19.21 7.00
N ARG A 250 2.69 -20.16 7.66
CA ARG A 250 3.02 -21.59 7.57
C ARG A 250 2.53 -22.23 6.27
N LYS A 251 1.49 -21.69 5.64
CA LYS A 251 0.97 -22.23 4.38
C LYS A 251 1.83 -21.76 3.21
N ARG A 252 2.58 -22.69 2.63
CA ARG A 252 3.43 -22.50 1.44
C ARG A 252 2.66 -22.94 0.20
N PRO A 253 2.72 -22.21 -0.93
CA PRO A 253 2.22 -22.75 -2.19
C PRO A 253 3.08 -23.96 -2.59
N PRO A 254 2.48 -24.97 -3.25
CA PRO A 254 3.27 -26.03 -3.88
C PRO A 254 4.18 -25.39 -4.94
N LEU A 255 5.47 -25.73 -4.91
CA LEU A 255 6.45 -25.25 -5.91
C LEU A 255 6.47 -26.14 -7.15
N ASP A 256 6.05 -27.39 -6.98
CA ASP A 256 5.88 -28.35 -8.06
C ASP A 256 4.43 -28.20 -8.50
N GLY A 257 4.16 -27.70 -9.71
CA GLY A 257 2.82 -27.32 -10.20
C GLY A 257 1.78 -28.45 -10.34
N ALA A 258 1.84 -29.49 -9.51
CA ALA A 258 0.78 -30.47 -9.35
C ALA A 258 -0.30 -29.90 -8.42
N ALA A 259 -1.37 -29.39 -9.04
CA ALA A 259 -2.68 -29.23 -8.39
C ALA A 259 -3.36 -30.59 -8.23
#